data_AF-A0A8T2PY41-F1
#
_entry.id   AF-A0A8T2PY41-F1
#
_cell.length_a   1.000
_cell.length_b   1.000
_cell.length_c   1.000
_cell.angle_alpha   90.00
_cell.angle_beta   90.00
_cell.angle_gamma   90.00
#
_symmetry.space_group_name_H-M   'P 1'
#
loop_
_entity.id
_entity.type
_entity.pdbx_description
1 polymer ?
#
loop_
_entity_poly.entity_id
_entity_poly.type
_entity_poly.pdbx_seq_one_letter_code
_entity_poly.pdbx_strand_id
1 'polypeptide(L)'
;MLIDFCFFFLPSLSFHDCICPTFLFGPVGIYALGAVAAKLAGERQEMDHFVKLLNKVGKESALVVDSGENGIPYELLYGRAGYIWSTLYVNKQLGFEAIPATTVRPILDAIFAAGRTEGHPSKSPLMYYWHGKPYWGAAHGLAGIMHCLLHYQLEEQDLAAVKGVLMYMIKNRFPESKNYPSREENRDDKLVQWCHGAPGLALTLCKASEVFTEKVFRDAAMEAGEVVWKRGLLRKVGLCHGVSGNGYTFLALYKLLQDEKYLHRAKAFGCFLLDNARGLIDSGEMHGGDHPYSLFEGLAGMCCLWLDLTNPVSARFPGYEI
;
A
#
# COMPACT_ATOMS: atom_id res chain seq x y z
N MET A 1 -24.86 -12.32 1.79
CA MET A 1 -23.78 -12.91 2.61
C MET A 1 -23.37 -11.80 3.57
N LEU A 2 -23.86 -11.90 4.80
CA LEU A 2 -23.99 -10.79 5.75
C LEU A 2 -22.62 -10.31 6.26
N ILE A 3 -22.47 -8.99 6.31
CA ILE A 3 -21.37 -8.29 6.97
C ILE A 3 -21.63 -8.39 8.48
N ASP A 4 -20.99 -9.34 9.15
CA ASP A 4 -20.93 -9.34 10.61
C ASP A 4 -19.83 -8.37 11.07
N PHE A 5 -20.28 -7.24 11.60
CA PHE A 5 -19.47 -6.25 12.30
C PHE A 5 -18.99 -6.82 13.63
N CYS A 6 -17.74 -7.29 13.69
CA CYS A 6 -17.04 -7.52 14.96
C CYS A 6 -16.43 -6.21 15.47
N PHE A 7 -17.22 -5.47 16.25
CA PHE A 7 -16.76 -4.40 17.14
C PHE A 7 -16.27 -5.00 18.47
N PHE A 8 -15.31 -5.92 18.48
CA PHE A 8 -14.74 -6.40 19.74
C PHE A 8 -13.26 -6.80 19.61
N PHE A 9 -12.44 -6.19 20.48
CA PHE A 9 -11.02 -6.41 20.75
C PHE A 9 -9.99 -5.82 19.76
N LEU A 10 -9.87 -4.49 19.77
CA LEU A 10 -8.56 -3.86 19.71
C LEU A 10 -7.96 -3.87 21.12
N PRO A 11 -6.73 -4.35 21.36
CA PRO A 11 -6.06 -4.15 22.64
C PRO A 11 -5.88 -2.65 22.84
N SER A 12 -6.44 -2.13 23.93
CA SER A 12 -6.33 -0.75 24.45
C SER A 12 -5.36 0.17 23.70
N LEU A 13 -5.79 0.69 22.55
CA LEU A 13 -5.22 1.88 21.94
C LEU A 13 -6.18 3.00 22.33
N SER A 14 -5.84 3.73 23.39
CA SER A 14 -6.50 4.98 23.72
C SER A 14 -6.11 6.04 22.68
N PHE A 15 -6.62 5.91 21.45
CA PHE A 15 -6.79 7.08 20.59
C PHE A 15 -7.96 7.85 21.18
N HIS A 16 -7.67 8.87 21.99
CA HIS A 16 -8.70 9.85 22.33
C HIS A 16 -9.20 10.48 21.02
N ASP A 17 -10.49 10.30 20.74
CA ASP A 17 -11.36 11.06 19.84
C ASP A 17 -11.02 11.20 18.34
N CYS A 18 -9.98 10.58 17.80
CA CYS A 18 -9.65 10.70 16.37
C CYS A 18 -10.00 9.43 15.56
N ILE A 19 -10.86 9.57 14.55
CA ILE A 19 -11.26 8.50 13.64
C ILE A 19 -10.06 8.07 12.78
N CYS A 20 -9.80 6.76 12.65
CA CYS A 20 -8.82 6.24 11.68
C CYS A 20 -9.27 6.60 10.25
N PRO A 21 -8.53 7.43 9.49
CA PRO A 21 -9.05 8.05 8.27
C PRO A 21 -8.78 7.21 7.00
N THR A 22 -8.54 5.90 7.12
CA THR A 22 -7.95 5.12 6.02
C THR A 22 -8.92 4.13 5.39
N PHE A 23 -8.59 3.73 4.16
CA PHE A 23 -9.33 2.70 3.43
C PHE A 23 -9.28 1.33 4.12
N LEU A 24 -8.12 0.95 4.66
CA LEU A 24 -7.87 -0.43 5.10
C LEU A 24 -8.28 -0.71 6.55
N PHE A 25 -8.22 0.31 7.42
CA PHE A 25 -8.48 0.14 8.86
C PHE A 25 -9.54 1.12 9.39
N GLY A 26 -10.07 2.01 8.56
CA GLY A 26 -10.99 3.05 8.95
C GLY A 26 -12.36 2.98 8.26
N PRO A 27 -13.35 3.76 8.75
CA PRO A 27 -14.66 3.88 8.09
C PRO A 27 -14.58 4.47 6.68
N VAL A 28 -13.48 5.15 6.33
CA VAL A 28 -13.24 5.66 4.97
C VAL A 28 -13.27 4.54 3.92
N GLY A 29 -12.79 3.33 4.26
CA GLY A 29 -12.92 2.16 3.38
C GLY A 29 -14.37 1.79 3.08
N ILE A 30 -15.23 1.84 4.12
CA ILE A 30 -16.66 1.57 4.01
C ILE A 30 -17.31 2.61 3.10
N TYR A 31 -16.98 3.90 3.29
CA TYR A 31 -17.54 4.97 2.46
C TYR A 31 -17.07 4.87 1.01
N ALA A 32 -15.79 4.60 0.78
CA ALA A 32 -15.23 4.46 -0.55
C ALA A 32 -15.86 3.28 -1.32
N LEU A 33 -15.96 2.10 -0.69
CA LEU A 33 -16.62 0.95 -1.30
C LEU A 33 -18.11 1.15 -1.48
N GLY A 34 -18.78 1.77 -0.50
CA GLY A 34 -20.21 2.11 -0.56
C GLY A 34 -20.53 3.02 -1.75
N ALA A 35 -19.72 4.06 -1.98
CA ALA A 35 -19.88 4.96 -3.12
C ALA A 35 -19.76 4.22 -4.46
N VAL A 36 -18.75 3.34 -4.59
CA VAL A 36 -18.53 2.56 -5.83
C VAL A 36 -19.64 1.54 -6.04
N ALA A 37 -20.06 0.83 -4.99
CA ALA A 37 -21.15 -0.13 -5.07
C ALA A 37 -22.47 0.54 -5.46
N ALA A 38 -22.80 1.68 -4.84
CA ALA A 38 -23.99 2.46 -5.17
C ALA A 38 -23.98 2.95 -6.63
N LYS A 39 -22.83 3.42 -7.15
CA LYS A 39 -22.68 3.76 -8.57
C LYS A 39 -22.99 2.55 -9.47
N LEU A 40 -22.44 1.37 -9.15
CA LEU A 40 -22.66 0.14 -9.94
C LEU A 40 -24.13 -0.32 -9.90
N ALA A 41 -24.83 -0.05 -8.80
CA ALA A 41 -26.26 -0.33 -8.65
C ALA A 41 -27.17 0.74 -9.30
N GLY A 42 -26.64 1.88 -9.74
CA GLY A 42 -27.42 3.00 -10.25
C GLY A 42 -28.07 3.87 -9.16
N GLU A 43 -27.65 3.71 -7.91
CA GLU A 43 -28.17 4.36 -6.71
C GLU A 43 -27.46 5.69 -6.45
N ARG A 44 -27.89 6.75 -7.14
CA ARG A 44 -27.20 8.05 -7.11
C ARG A 44 -27.22 8.72 -5.74
N GLN A 45 -28.32 8.64 -4.99
CA GLN A 45 -28.44 9.32 -3.69
C GLN A 45 -27.51 8.69 -2.64
N GLU A 46 -27.42 7.36 -2.67
CA GLU A 46 -26.55 6.55 -1.82
C GLU A 46 -25.08 6.81 -2.17
N MET A 47 -24.74 6.88 -3.46
CA MET A 47 -23.41 7.27 -3.92
C MET A 47 -23.02 8.65 -3.38
N ASP A 48 -23.88 9.66 -3.57
CA ASP A 48 -23.65 11.03 -3.11
C ASP A 48 -23.53 11.09 -1.57
N HIS A 49 -24.30 10.28 -0.85
CA HIS A 49 -24.22 10.15 0.60
C HIS A 49 -22.85 9.64 1.06
N PHE A 50 -22.35 8.55 0.47
CA PHE A 50 -21.05 8.00 0.82
C PHE A 50 -19.89 8.94 0.45
N VAL A 51 -19.96 9.59 -0.72
CA VAL A 51 -18.98 10.61 -1.12
C VAL A 51 -18.96 11.77 -0.12
N LYS A 52 -20.14 12.21 0.35
CA LYS A 52 -20.24 13.26 1.38
C LYS A 52 -19.62 12.84 2.70
N LEU A 53 -19.81 11.59 3.14
CA LEU A 53 -19.19 11.06 4.36
C LEU A 53 -17.66 11.03 4.25
N LEU A 54 -17.13 10.54 3.13
CA LEU A 54 -15.69 10.53 2.88
C LEU A 54 -15.12 11.96 2.88
N ASN A 55 -15.74 12.87 2.14
CA ASN A 55 -15.33 14.28 2.07
C ASN A 55 -15.39 14.99 3.43
N LYS A 56 -16.29 14.57 4.33
CA LYS A 56 -16.37 15.11 5.69
C LYS A 56 -15.11 14.75 6.49
N VAL A 57 -14.63 13.51 6.39
CA VAL A 57 -13.39 13.07 7.07
C VAL A 57 -12.21 13.92 6.62
N GLY A 58 -12.05 14.18 5.32
CA GLY A 58 -10.96 15.02 4.78
C GLY A 58 -10.94 16.47 5.25
N LYS A 59 -12.03 16.96 5.83
CA LYS A 59 -12.16 18.32 6.37
C LYS A 59 -11.87 18.38 7.88
N GLU A 60 -11.59 17.25 8.51
CA GLU A 60 -11.20 17.21 9.92
C GLU A 60 -9.82 17.85 10.08
N SER A 61 -9.70 18.75 11.07
CA SER A 61 -8.46 19.48 11.34
C SER A 61 -7.28 18.54 11.66
N ALA A 62 -7.54 17.37 12.23
CA ALA A 62 -6.53 16.38 12.55
C ALA A 62 -5.77 15.85 11.32
N LEU A 63 -6.38 15.90 10.12
CA LEU A 63 -5.72 15.50 8.88
C LEU A 63 -4.80 16.57 8.29
N VAL A 64 -4.98 17.83 8.68
CA VAL A 64 -4.24 18.98 8.12
C VAL A 64 -3.25 19.61 9.10
N VAL A 65 -3.41 19.35 10.40
CA VAL A 65 -2.49 19.83 11.44
C VAL A 65 -1.62 18.67 11.92
N ASP A 66 -0.30 18.87 11.86
CA ASP A 66 0.63 17.96 12.55
C ASP A 66 0.52 18.20 14.06
N SER A 67 0.08 17.18 14.79
CA SER A 67 -0.07 17.20 16.25
C SER A 67 0.97 16.30 16.94
N GLY A 68 2.07 15.98 16.24
CA GLY A 68 3.15 15.13 16.73
C GLY A 68 2.68 13.69 16.96
N GLU A 69 3.28 13.01 17.94
CA GLU A 69 3.06 11.58 18.22
C GLU A 69 1.61 11.21 18.58
N ASN A 70 0.81 12.18 19.03
CA ASN A 70 -0.60 11.97 19.39
C ASN A 70 -1.56 12.27 18.22
N GLY A 71 -1.05 12.71 17.08
CA GLY A 71 -1.85 13.00 15.89
C GLY A 71 -2.09 11.77 15.00
N ILE A 72 -2.83 11.99 13.91
CA ILE A 72 -2.93 11.00 12.82
C ILE A 72 -1.52 10.78 12.24
N PRO A 73 -1.07 9.53 12.00
CA PRO A 73 0.23 9.28 11.39
C PRO A 73 0.23 9.61 9.89
N TYR A 74 1.36 9.38 9.22
CA TYR A 74 1.50 9.69 7.79
C TYR A 74 1.37 8.47 6.87
N GLU A 75 1.48 7.27 7.41
CA GLU A 75 1.56 6.03 6.65
C GLU A 75 0.20 5.54 6.10
N LEU A 76 0.21 4.40 5.40
CA LEU A 76 -0.91 3.95 4.59
C LEU A 76 -2.06 3.36 5.43
N LEU A 77 -1.75 2.63 6.51
CA LEU A 77 -2.75 1.83 7.21
C LEU A 77 -3.60 2.66 8.17
N TYR A 78 -3.03 3.67 8.81
CA TYR A 78 -3.68 4.50 9.82
C TYR A 78 -3.54 6.01 9.55
N GLY A 79 -2.74 6.39 8.55
CA GLY A 79 -2.32 7.76 8.36
C GLY A 79 -2.92 8.51 7.18
N ARG A 80 -2.39 9.72 6.98
CA ARG A 80 -2.78 10.64 5.91
C ARG A 80 -2.58 10.05 4.52
N ALA A 81 -1.54 9.22 4.30
CA ALA A 81 -1.36 8.52 3.02
C ALA A 81 -2.55 7.59 2.72
N GLY A 82 -3.06 6.88 3.73
CA GLY A 82 -4.24 6.03 3.59
C GLY A 82 -5.52 6.81 3.22
N TYR A 83 -5.68 8.01 3.75
CA TYR A 83 -6.79 8.88 3.37
C TYR A 83 -6.67 9.33 1.91
N ILE A 84 -5.53 9.90 1.51
CA ILE A 84 -5.35 10.38 0.12
C ILE A 84 -5.34 9.22 -0.89
N TRP A 85 -5.01 8.00 -0.48
CA TRP A 85 -5.21 6.82 -1.31
C TRP A 85 -6.69 6.56 -1.58
N SER A 86 -7.53 6.71 -0.56
CA SER A 86 -8.98 6.51 -0.65
C SER A 86 -9.63 7.49 -1.63
N THR A 87 -9.16 8.74 -1.65
CA THR A 87 -9.66 9.74 -2.60
C THR A 87 -9.26 9.44 -4.04
N LEU A 88 -8.05 8.91 -4.27
CA LEU A 88 -7.63 8.41 -5.60
C LEU A 88 -8.51 7.25 -6.06
N TYR A 89 -8.75 6.28 -5.18
CA TYR A 89 -9.59 5.12 -5.47
C TYR A 89 -11.00 5.57 -5.88
N VAL A 90 -11.65 6.40 -5.06
CA VAL A 90 -13.03 6.84 -5.34
C VAL A 90 -13.09 7.67 -6.63
N ASN A 91 -12.21 8.66 -6.82
CA ASN A 91 -12.25 9.49 -8.03
C ASN A 91 -12.03 8.63 -9.29
N LYS A 92 -11.11 7.66 -9.26
CA LYS A 92 -10.87 6.74 -10.38
C LYS A 92 -12.08 5.86 -10.65
N GLN A 93 -12.65 5.21 -9.64
CA GLN A 93 -13.77 4.28 -9.81
C GLN A 93 -15.07 5.00 -10.20
N LEU A 94 -15.28 6.22 -9.71
CA LEU A 94 -16.42 7.05 -10.08
C LEU A 94 -16.23 7.73 -11.45
N GLY A 95 -15.00 7.92 -11.91
CA GLY A 95 -14.69 8.48 -13.24
C GLY A 95 -14.83 10.00 -13.33
N PHE A 96 -14.89 10.67 -12.18
CA PHE A 96 -14.91 12.12 -12.04
C PHE A 96 -14.30 12.53 -10.68
N GLU A 97 -14.04 13.82 -10.51
CA GLU A 97 -13.52 14.37 -9.25
C GLU A 97 -14.63 14.42 -8.17
N ALA A 98 -14.91 13.28 -7.54
CA ALA A 98 -15.90 13.18 -6.47
C ALA A 98 -15.40 13.81 -5.16
N ILE A 99 -14.10 13.66 -4.87
CA ILE A 99 -13.41 14.34 -3.79
C ILE A 99 -12.55 15.45 -4.40
N PRO A 100 -12.86 16.73 -4.15
CA PRO A 100 -12.18 17.85 -4.77
C PRO A 100 -10.71 17.99 -4.33
N ALA A 101 -9.86 18.46 -5.23
CA ALA A 101 -8.48 18.85 -4.94
C ALA A 101 -8.37 19.84 -3.75
N THR A 102 -9.36 20.71 -3.54
CA THR A 102 -9.40 21.64 -2.40
C THR A 102 -9.49 20.95 -1.04
N THR A 103 -9.97 19.71 -1.00
CA THR A 103 -9.97 18.87 0.21
C THR A 103 -8.64 18.14 0.39
N VAL A 104 -8.01 17.73 -0.72
CA VAL A 104 -6.80 16.92 -0.69
C VAL A 104 -5.53 17.77 -0.53
N ARG A 105 -5.45 18.96 -1.14
CA ARG A 105 -4.25 19.81 -1.15
C ARG A 105 -3.72 20.14 0.24
N PRO A 106 -4.56 20.57 1.22
CA PRO A 106 -4.06 20.84 2.57
C PRO A 106 -3.44 19.60 3.26
N ILE A 107 -3.92 18.39 2.95
CA ILE A 107 -3.39 17.14 3.51
C ILE A 107 -2.05 16.79 2.86
N LEU A 108 -1.90 17.00 1.53
CA LEU A 108 -0.62 16.88 0.85
C LEU A 108 0.40 17.86 1.43
N ASP A 109 0.00 19.12 1.64
CA ASP A 109 0.87 20.15 2.22
C ASP A 109 1.35 19.74 3.62
N ALA A 110 0.46 19.18 4.45
CA ALA A 110 0.81 18.64 5.77
C ALA A 110 1.80 17.45 5.67
N ILE A 111 1.58 16.50 4.75
CA ILE A 111 2.49 15.38 4.52
C ILE A 111 3.89 15.89 4.14
N PHE A 112 3.98 16.86 3.22
CA PHE A 112 5.28 17.38 2.80
C PHE A 112 5.96 18.24 3.86
N ALA A 113 5.21 19.08 4.56
CA ALA A 113 5.74 19.93 5.63
C ALA A 113 6.39 19.06 6.73
N ALA A 114 5.66 18.06 7.23
CA ALA A 114 6.18 17.15 8.25
C ALA A 114 7.35 16.31 7.74
N GLY A 115 7.25 15.78 6.51
CA GLY A 115 8.31 15.01 5.89
C GLY A 115 9.63 15.78 5.80
N ARG A 116 9.58 17.07 5.46
CA ARG A 116 10.76 17.94 5.38
C ARG A 116 11.35 18.29 6.73
N THR A 117 10.52 18.46 7.75
CA THR A 117 10.97 18.73 9.13
C THR A 117 11.85 17.59 9.65
N GLU A 118 11.45 16.35 9.38
CA GLU A 118 12.17 15.15 9.81
C GLU A 118 13.23 14.67 8.80
N GLY A 119 13.14 15.13 7.56
CA GLY A 119 14.05 14.80 6.46
C GLY A 119 15.40 15.50 6.59
N HIS A 120 16.39 15.00 5.87
CA HIS A 120 17.71 15.63 5.79
C HIS A 120 18.25 15.56 4.35
N PRO A 121 18.72 16.69 3.75
CA PRO A 121 19.16 16.71 2.35
C PRO A 121 20.30 15.74 2.01
N SER A 122 21.19 15.46 2.96
CA SER A 122 22.28 14.46 2.77
C SER A 122 21.85 13.00 3.02
N LYS A 123 20.62 12.79 3.49
CA LYS A 123 19.98 11.48 3.69
C LYS A 123 18.69 11.43 2.84
N SER A 124 17.59 10.96 3.40
CA SER A 124 16.27 11.03 2.77
C SER A 124 15.70 12.45 2.91
N PRO A 125 15.29 13.12 1.83
CA PRO A 125 14.74 14.48 1.89
C PRO A 125 13.37 14.56 2.57
N LEU A 126 12.66 13.44 2.67
CA LEU A 126 11.46 13.30 3.50
C LEU A 126 11.65 12.11 4.46
N MET A 127 11.20 12.25 5.71
CA MET A 127 11.19 11.17 6.68
C MET A 127 9.90 11.17 7.51
N TYR A 128 9.45 9.98 7.93
CA TYR A 128 8.22 9.81 8.68
C TYR A 128 8.37 8.70 9.71
N TYR A 129 7.64 8.81 10.81
CA TYR A 129 7.68 7.85 11.90
C TYR A 129 6.28 7.30 12.19
N TRP A 130 6.24 6.02 12.55
CA TRP A 130 5.05 5.37 13.09
C TRP A 130 5.48 4.57 14.33
N HIS A 131 4.80 4.80 15.47
CA HIS A 131 5.25 4.34 16.79
C HIS A 131 6.76 4.61 17.05
N GLY A 132 7.19 5.84 16.76
CA GLY A 132 8.58 6.30 16.96
C GLY A 132 9.61 5.62 16.05
N LYS A 133 9.20 4.89 15.00
CA LYS A 133 10.12 4.13 14.14
C LYS A 133 10.04 4.62 12.68
N PRO A 134 11.20 4.83 12.03
CA PRO A 134 11.27 5.29 10.63
C PRO A 134 11.15 4.12 9.66
N TYR A 135 9.93 3.65 9.41
CA TYR A 135 9.66 2.50 8.56
C TYR A 135 9.88 2.79 7.06
N TRP A 136 10.30 1.78 6.30
CA TRP A 136 10.52 1.88 4.86
C TRP A 136 9.42 1.22 4.01
N GLY A 137 8.76 0.20 4.55
CA GLY A 137 7.85 -0.66 3.79
C GLY A 137 6.54 0.00 3.35
N ALA A 138 5.74 -0.72 2.58
CA ALA A 138 4.52 -0.18 1.96
C ALA A 138 3.38 0.09 2.95
N ALA A 139 3.31 -0.67 4.04
CA ALA A 139 2.26 -0.51 5.05
C ALA A 139 2.48 0.74 5.90
N HIS A 140 3.60 0.78 6.63
CA HIS A 140 3.84 1.79 7.67
C HIS A 140 4.91 2.83 7.34
N GLY A 141 5.45 2.82 6.11
CA GLY A 141 6.71 3.48 5.81
C GLY A 141 6.76 4.29 4.52
N LEU A 142 7.97 4.73 4.21
CA LEU A 142 8.29 5.60 3.08
C LEU A 142 7.69 5.09 1.76
N ALA A 143 7.80 3.79 1.45
CA ALA A 143 7.29 3.24 0.20
C ALA A 143 5.78 3.46 0.02
N GLY A 144 4.98 3.30 1.09
CA GLY A 144 3.54 3.52 1.04
C GLY A 144 3.18 4.98 0.81
N ILE A 145 3.86 5.86 1.53
CA ILE A 145 3.67 7.31 1.41
C ILE A 145 4.06 7.78 0.01
N MET A 146 5.26 7.42 -0.48
CA MET A 146 5.74 7.80 -1.80
C MET A 146 4.84 7.25 -2.91
N HIS A 147 4.35 6.01 -2.77
CA HIS A 147 3.41 5.42 -3.72
C HIS A 147 2.16 6.30 -3.88
N CYS A 148 1.53 6.70 -2.77
CA CYS A 148 0.34 7.55 -2.82
C CYS A 148 0.64 8.93 -3.43
N LEU A 149 1.77 9.55 -3.07
CA LEU A 149 2.17 10.86 -3.59
C LEU A 149 2.42 10.86 -5.10
N LEU A 150 2.96 9.77 -5.65
CA LEU A 150 3.23 9.63 -7.10
C LEU A 150 1.98 9.62 -7.99
N HIS A 151 0.78 9.50 -7.41
CA HIS A 151 -0.48 9.58 -8.15
C HIS A 151 -1.04 11.01 -8.26
N TYR A 152 -0.48 11.97 -7.53
CA TYR A 152 -0.91 13.36 -7.57
C TYR A 152 -0.02 14.17 -8.51
N GLN A 153 -0.60 15.24 -9.08
CA GLN A 153 0.19 16.27 -9.75
C GLN A 153 0.88 17.12 -8.68
N LEU A 154 2.20 16.95 -8.58
CA LEU A 154 3.04 17.61 -7.58
C LEU A 154 3.81 18.77 -8.21
N GLU A 155 4.11 19.77 -7.39
CA GLU A 155 5.06 20.83 -7.75
C GLU A 155 6.47 20.25 -7.94
N GLU A 156 7.30 20.91 -8.74
CA GLU A 156 8.65 20.41 -9.07
C GLU A 156 9.48 20.07 -7.81
N GLN A 157 9.40 20.91 -6.78
CA GLN A 157 10.09 20.69 -5.50
C GLN A 157 9.56 19.47 -4.72
N ASP A 158 8.24 19.24 -4.75
CA ASP A 158 7.57 18.15 -4.05
C ASP A 158 7.92 16.84 -4.77
N LEU A 159 7.86 16.84 -6.10
CA LEU A 159 8.20 15.71 -6.96
C LEU A 159 9.69 15.34 -6.83
N ALA A 160 10.58 16.34 -6.78
CA ALA A 160 12.02 16.13 -6.58
C ALA A 160 12.31 15.52 -5.19
N ALA A 161 11.58 15.93 -4.15
CA ALA A 161 11.69 15.32 -2.83
C ALA A 161 11.26 13.84 -2.84
N VAL A 162 10.11 13.52 -3.43
CA VAL A 162 9.64 12.12 -3.60
C VAL A 162 10.68 11.27 -4.34
N LYS A 163 11.20 11.79 -5.46
CA LYS A 163 12.27 11.13 -6.22
C LYS A 163 13.52 10.89 -5.36
N GLY A 164 13.92 11.88 -4.57
CA GLY A 164 15.07 11.79 -3.67
C GLY A 164 14.91 10.72 -2.59
N VAL A 165 13.72 10.56 -2.01
CA VAL A 165 13.41 9.47 -1.07
C VAL A 165 13.62 8.11 -1.73
N LEU A 166 13.05 7.91 -2.92
CA LEU A 166 13.16 6.62 -3.63
C LEU A 166 14.60 6.31 -4.03
N MET A 167 15.35 7.30 -4.52
CA MET A 167 16.78 7.16 -4.81
C MET A 167 17.58 6.83 -3.56
N TYR A 168 17.25 7.43 -2.43
CA TYR A 168 17.87 7.13 -1.14
C TYR A 168 17.60 5.67 -0.73
N MET A 169 16.36 5.20 -0.82
CA MET A 169 16.01 3.81 -0.50
C MET A 169 16.70 2.81 -1.43
N ILE A 170 16.75 3.11 -2.73
CA ILE A 170 17.49 2.32 -3.73
C ILE A 170 18.97 2.25 -3.29
N LYS A 171 19.64 3.38 -3.07
CA LYS A 171 21.06 3.42 -2.72
C LYS A 171 21.40 2.65 -1.45
N ASN A 172 20.50 2.64 -0.47
CA ASN A 172 20.74 2.09 0.85
C ASN A 172 20.03 0.73 1.10
N ARG A 173 19.56 0.06 0.04
CA ARG A 173 19.08 -1.34 0.10
C ARG A 173 20.20 -2.30 0.51
N PHE A 174 19.85 -3.51 0.95
CA PHE A 174 20.86 -4.50 1.35
C PHE A 174 21.80 -4.81 0.17
N PRO A 175 23.13 -4.68 0.35
CA PRO A 175 24.06 -4.66 -0.78
C PRO A 175 24.14 -5.99 -1.53
N GLU A 176 24.07 -7.11 -0.81
CA GLU A 176 24.18 -8.45 -1.38
C GLU A 176 22.86 -8.95 -1.95
N SER A 177 21.79 -8.92 -1.14
CA SER A 177 20.51 -9.49 -1.54
C SER A 177 19.68 -8.58 -2.43
N LYS A 178 19.92 -7.26 -2.39
CA LYS A 178 19.05 -6.21 -2.97
C LYS A 178 17.66 -6.12 -2.35
N ASN A 179 17.39 -6.84 -1.25
CA ASN A 179 16.18 -6.63 -0.46
C ASN A 179 16.27 -5.28 0.30
N TYR A 180 15.18 -4.87 0.91
CA TYR A 180 15.09 -3.58 1.59
C TYR A 180 14.86 -3.74 3.09
N PRO A 181 15.47 -2.89 3.91
CA PRO A 181 15.28 -2.92 5.35
C PRO A 181 13.83 -2.56 5.70
N SER A 182 13.35 -3.07 6.83
CA SER A 182 12.00 -2.73 7.31
C SER A 182 11.89 -1.30 7.83
N ARG A 183 13.00 -0.73 8.34
CA ARG A 183 13.14 0.62 8.91
C ARG A 183 14.59 1.08 8.82
N GLU A 184 14.85 2.37 9.05
CA GLU A 184 16.21 2.92 9.10
C GLU A 184 17.14 2.10 10.00
N GLU A 185 18.39 1.98 9.55
CA GLU A 185 19.49 1.30 10.26
C GLU A 185 19.27 -0.17 10.61
N ASN A 186 18.12 -0.76 10.24
CA ASN A 186 17.88 -2.17 10.42
C ASN A 186 18.78 -3.00 9.49
N ARG A 187 19.60 -3.86 10.09
CA ARG A 187 20.51 -4.75 9.36
C ARG A 187 19.95 -6.17 9.16
N ASP A 188 18.76 -6.45 9.69
CA ASP A 188 18.12 -7.76 9.57
C ASP A 188 17.41 -7.93 8.22
N ASP A 189 18.12 -8.54 7.27
CA ASP A 189 17.58 -8.92 5.96
C ASP A 189 16.73 -10.21 6.02
N LYS A 190 15.54 -10.10 6.62
CA LYS A 190 14.63 -11.25 6.83
C LYS A 190 13.31 -11.14 6.09
N LEU A 191 12.73 -9.93 6.05
CA LEU A 191 11.34 -9.74 5.59
C LEU A 191 11.28 -9.52 4.08
N VAL A 192 10.52 -10.38 3.40
CA VAL A 192 10.21 -10.30 1.96
C VAL A 192 8.69 -10.29 1.83
N GLN A 193 8.09 -9.18 2.27
CA GLN A 193 6.64 -9.02 2.44
C GLN A 193 6.17 -7.71 1.80
N TRP A 194 4.89 -7.58 1.47
CA TRP A 194 4.35 -6.30 1.02
C TRP A 194 4.50 -5.22 2.11
N CYS A 195 4.15 -5.55 3.35
CA CYS A 195 4.27 -4.60 4.45
C CYS A 195 5.71 -4.16 4.72
N HIS A 196 6.69 -5.07 4.56
CA HIS A 196 8.12 -4.81 4.78
C HIS A 196 9.02 -5.62 3.83
N GLY A 197 9.78 -4.92 2.99
CA GLY A 197 10.81 -5.50 2.12
C GLY A 197 10.53 -5.30 0.63
N ALA A 198 11.24 -6.07 -0.20
CA ALA A 198 11.21 -5.94 -1.65
C ALA A 198 9.82 -5.97 -2.30
N PRO A 199 8.84 -6.81 -1.88
CA PRO A 199 7.55 -6.87 -2.56
C PRO A 199 6.81 -5.52 -2.59
N GLY A 200 6.69 -4.84 -1.45
CA GLY A 200 6.02 -3.55 -1.36
C GLY A 200 6.74 -2.47 -2.17
N LEU A 201 8.08 -2.42 -2.07
CA LEU A 201 8.87 -1.45 -2.80
C LEU A 201 8.90 -1.70 -4.30
N ALA A 202 8.84 -2.95 -4.75
CA ALA A 202 8.74 -3.26 -6.17
C ALA A 202 7.49 -2.62 -6.79
N LEU A 203 6.34 -2.68 -6.09
CA LEU A 203 5.10 -2.02 -6.54
C LEU A 203 5.27 -0.49 -6.58
N THR A 204 5.88 0.11 -5.55
CA THR A 204 6.19 1.55 -5.54
C THR A 204 7.12 1.96 -6.68
N LEU A 205 8.16 1.18 -6.95
CA LEU A 205 9.17 1.46 -7.98
C LEU A 205 8.62 1.25 -9.39
N CYS A 206 7.67 0.33 -9.58
CA CYS A 206 6.90 0.24 -10.82
C CYS A 206 6.14 1.54 -11.06
N LYS A 207 5.42 2.04 -10.04
CA LYS A 207 4.73 3.34 -10.15
C LYS A 207 5.70 4.48 -10.41
N ALA A 208 6.84 4.50 -9.73
CA ALA A 208 7.88 5.52 -9.93
C ALA A 208 8.42 5.50 -11.37
N SER A 209 8.54 4.33 -12.00
CA SER A 209 9.00 4.18 -13.39
C SER A 209 8.00 4.71 -14.43
N GLU A 210 6.73 4.84 -14.07
CA GLU A 210 5.73 5.50 -14.92
C GLU A 210 5.82 7.03 -14.84
N VAL A 211 6.27 7.55 -13.69
CA VAL A 211 6.35 9.00 -13.41
C VAL A 211 7.72 9.57 -13.82
N PHE A 212 8.78 8.81 -13.60
CA PHE A 212 10.16 9.22 -13.82
C PHE A 212 10.79 8.45 -14.99
N THR A 213 11.50 9.18 -15.85
CA THR A 213 12.14 8.59 -17.04
C THR A 213 13.43 7.82 -16.75
N GLU A 214 13.99 7.95 -15.55
CA GLU A 214 15.25 7.30 -15.17
C GLU A 214 15.09 5.78 -15.04
N LYS A 215 15.93 5.05 -15.79
CA LYS A 215 15.96 3.58 -15.77
C LYS A 215 16.20 2.97 -14.39
N VAL A 216 16.83 3.71 -13.47
CA VAL A 216 17.14 3.22 -12.12
C VAL A 216 15.91 2.73 -11.35
N PHE A 217 14.74 3.34 -11.55
CA PHE A 217 13.51 2.88 -10.88
C PHE A 217 13.04 1.54 -11.45
N ARG A 218 13.08 1.40 -12.78
CA ARG A 218 12.75 0.18 -13.49
C ARG A 218 13.72 -0.95 -13.12
N ASP A 219 15.02 -0.66 -13.13
CA ASP A 219 16.07 -1.62 -12.80
C ASP A 219 15.97 -2.08 -11.33
N ALA A 220 15.74 -1.15 -10.39
CA ALA A 220 15.52 -1.48 -8.99
C ALA A 220 14.24 -2.31 -8.78
N ALA A 221 13.15 -2.03 -9.52
CA ALA A 221 11.94 -2.85 -9.47
C ALA A 221 12.21 -4.29 -9.95
N MET A 222 12.98 -4.45 -11.04
CA MET A 222 13.38 -5.77 -11.54
C MET A 222 14.25 -6.53 -10.53
N GLU A 223 15.23 -5.86 -9.91
CA GLU A 223 16.04 -6.45 -8.84
C GLU A 223 15.19 -6.89 -7.64
N ALA A 224 14.26 -6.04 -7.19
CA ALA A 224 13.31 -6.40 -6.15
C ALA A 224 12.48 -7.63 -6.54
N GLY A 225 12.06 -7.75 -7.80
CA GLY A 225 11.43 -8.95 -8.35
C GLY A 225 12.31 -10.21 -8.26
N GLU A 226 13.63 -10.10 -8.47
CA GLU A 226 14.54 -11.24 -8.26
C GLU A 226 14.65 -11.66 -6.79
N VAL A 227 14.55 -10.71 -5.85
CA VAL A 227 14.44 -11.03 -4.41
C VAL A 227 13.18 -11.85 -4.15
N VAL A 228 12.03 -11.37 -4.64
CA VAL A 228 10.75 -12.06 -4.45
C VAL A 228 10.77 -13.44 -5.10
N TRP A 229 11.40 -13.59 -6.26
CA TRP A 229 11.52 -14.89 -6.91
C TRP A 229 12.31 -15.90 -6.07
N LYS A 230 13.43 -15.47 -5.48
CA LYS A 230 14.30 -16.35 -4.70
C LYS A 230 13.80 -16.64 -3.28
N ARG A 231 13.05 -15.70 -2.67
CA ARG A 231 12.75 -15.70 -1.23
C ARG A 231 11.27 -15.45 -0.89
N GLY A 232 10.41 -15.25 -1.88
CA GLY A 232 9.03 -14.79 -1.70
C GLY A 232 7.98 -15.88 -1.50
N LEU A 233 8.35 -17.17 -1.62
CA LEU A 233 7.49 -18.28 -1.20
C LEU A 233 7.52 -18.41 0.32
N LEU A 234 6.72 -17.59 0.99
CA LEU A 234 6.65 -17.53 2.44
C LEU A 234 5.82 -18.70 3.01
N ARG A 235 6.05 -18.99 4.29
CA ARG A 235 5.19 -19.88 5.10
C ARG A 235 3.91 -19.19 5.60
N LYS A 236 3.31 -18.32 4.77
CA LYS A 236 2.10 -17.55 5.07
C LYS A 236 1.30 -17.31 3.79
N VAL A 237 -0.03 -17.35 3.87
CA VAL A 237 -0.90 -17.32 2.67
C VAL A 237 -1.24 -15.92 2.15
N GLY A 238 -1.57 -14.96 3.02
CA GLY A 238 -2.28 -13.72 2.67
C GLY A 238 -1.55 -12.66 1.81
N LEU A 239 -2.20 -11.50 1.64
CA LEU A 239 -1.67 -10.36 0.86
C LEU A 239 -0.60 -9.56 1.61
N CYS A 240 -0.77 -9.31 2.90
CA CYS A 240 0.10 -8.39 3.65
C CYS A 240 1.55 -8.89 3.71
N HIS A 241 1.70 -10.20 3.94
CA HIS A 241 2.98 -10.83 4.21
C HIS A 241 2.96 -12.34 3.88
N GLY A 242 2.30 -12.71 2.79
CA GLY A 242 2.20 -14.09 2.33
C GLY A 242 2.50 -14.23 0.84
N VAL A 243 2.40 -15.47 0.35
CA VAL A 243 2.65 -15.82 -1.05
C VAL A 243 1.71 -15.06 -1.98
N SER A 244 0.45 -14.87 -1.58
CA SER A 244 -0.55 -14.18 -2.42
C SER A 244 -0.12 -12.74 -2.72
N GLY A 245 0.30 -11.99 -1.70
CA GLY A 245 0.78 -10.62 -1.87
C GLY A 245 2.06 -10.54 -2.69
N ASN A 246 2.99 -11.47 -2.48
CA ASN A 246 4.24 -11.52 -3.22
C ASN A 246 4.03 -11.84 -4.72
N GLY A 247 2.96 -12.57 -5.07
CA GLY A 247 2.57 -12.81 -6.46
C GLY A 247 2.30 -11.52 -7.24
N TYR A 248 1.72 -10.50 -6.60
CA TYR A 248 1.44 -9.20 -7.23
C TYR A 248 2.69 -8.44 -7.65
N THR A 249 3.85 -8.68 -7.01
CA THR A 249 5.12 -8.10 -7.48
C THR A 249 5.38 -8.44 -8.95
N PHE A 250 5.10 -9.68 -9.34
CA PHE A 250 5.31 -10.11 -10.73
C PHE A 250 4.21 -9.61 -11.67
N LEU A 251 2.97 -9.45 -11.19
CA LEU A 251 1.91 -8.81 -11.98
C LEU A 251 2.23 -7.34 -12.26
N ALA A 252 2.75 -6.60 -11.27
CA ALA A 252 3.22 -5.23 -11.47
C ALA A 252 4.39 -5.14 -12.47
N LEU A 253 5.38 -6.02 -12.33
CA LEU A 253 6.51 -6.08 -13.27
C LEU A 253 6.07 -6.48 -14.68
N TYR A 254 5.13 -7.41 -14.82
CA TYR A 254 4.56 -7.77 -16.12
C TYR A 254 3.89 -6.58 -16.78
N LYS A 255 3.03 -5.84 -16.05
CA LYS A 255 2.38 -4.63 -16.57
C LYS A 255 3.39 -3.58 -17.02
N LEU A 256 4.44 -3.35 -16.23
CA LEU A 256 5.49 -2.37 -16.54
C LEU A 256 6.34 -2.77 -17.75
N LEU A 257 6.71 -4.05 -17.85
CA LEU A 257 7.78 -4.51 -18.76
C LEU A 257 7.25 -5.21 -20.00
N GLN A 258 5.99 -5.70 -19.97
CA GLN A 258 5.40 -6.55 -20.99
C GLN A 258 6.26 -7.80 -21.32
N ASP A 259 6.99 -8.30 -20.32
CA ASP A 259 7.85 -9.48 -20.41
C ASP A 259 7.16 -10.69 -19.76
N GLU A 260 6.86 -11.70 -20.58
CA GLU A 260 6.18 -12.94 -20.21
C GLU A 260 6.89 -13.72 -19.08
N LYS A 261 8.19 -13.50 -18.86
CA LYS A 261 8.91 -14.03 -17.68
C LYS A 261 8.18 -13.69 -16.38
N TYR A 262 7.71 -12.45 -16.23
CA TYR A 262 7.04 -12.03 -15.00
C TYR A 262 5.63 -12.58 -14.90
N LEU A 263 4.89 -12.70 -16.01
CA LEU A 263 3.60 -13.38 -16.00
C LEU A 263 3.74 -14.86 -15.60
N HIS A 264 4.77 -15.54 -16.10
CA HIS A 264 5.08 -16.92 -15.71
C HIS A 264 5.35 -17.02 -14.20
N ARG A 265 6.13 -16.09 -13.62
CA ARG A 265 6.40 -16.08 -12.17
C ARG A 265 5.16 -15.82 -11.32
N ALA A 266 4.27 -14.91 -11.75
CA ALA A 266 3.00 -14.67 -11.10
C ALA A 266 2.13 -15.94 -11.08
N LYS A 267 2.04 -16.63 -12.23
CA LYS A 267 1.32 -17.91 -12.36
C LYS A 267 1.94 -18.99 -11.47
N ALA A 268 3.27 -19.09 -11.39
CA ALA A 268 3.94 -20.06 -10.53
C ALA A 268 3.56 -19.88 -9.05
N PHE A 269 3.46 -18.64 -8.56
CA PHE A 269 2.99 -18.34 -7.20
C PHE A 269 1.51 -18.74 -7.01
N GLY A 270 0.66 -18.45 -8.00
CA GLY A 270 -0.74 -18.87 -8.00
C GLY A 270 -0.93 -20.39 -8.00
N CYS A 271 -0.15 -21.13 -8.81
CA CYS A 271 -0.15 -22.59 -8.86
C CYS A 271 0.37 -23.20 -7.56
N PHE A 272 1.45 -22.66 -6.99
CA PHE A 272 1.95 -23.11 -5.69
C PHE A 272 0.86 -23.04 -4.62
N LEU A 273 0.11 -21.94 -4.58
CA LEU A 273 -1.02 -21.78 -3.67
C LEU A 273 -2.13 -22.80 -3.95
N LEU A 274 -2.49 -23.01 -5.22
CA LEU A 274 -3.54 -23.95 -5.62
C LEU A 274 -3.22 -25.39 -5.20
N ASP A 275 -1.99 -25.82 -5.45
CA ASP A 275 -1.57 -27.21 -5.27
C ASP A 275 -1.22 -27.53 -3.81
N ASN A 276 -0.73 -26.54 -3.04
CA ASN A 276 -0.11 -26.81 -1.74
C ASN A 276 -0.74 -26.08 -0.56
N ALA A 277 -1.41 -24.93 -0.75
CA ALA A 277 -1.74 -24.06 0.40
C ALA A 277 -2.61 -24.78 1.43
N ARG A 278 -3.65 -25.50 0.99
CA ARG A 278 -4.53 -26.24 1.91
C ARG A 278 -3.77 -27.28 2.74
N GLY A 279 -2.98 -28.13 2.08
CA GLY A 279 -2.21 -29.17 2.76
C GLY A 279 -1.20 -28.59 3.76
N LEU A 280 -0.50 -27.51 3.38
CA LEU A 280 0.48 -26.84 4.24
C LEU A 280 -0.17 -26.08 5.41
N ILE A 281 -1.38 -25.55 5.24
CA ILE A 281 -2.13 -24.92 6.33
C ILE A 281 -2.63 -26.00 7.29
N ASP A 282 -3.20 -27.09 6.77
CA ASP A 282 -3.71 -28.20 7.58
C ASP A 282 -2.59 -28.90 8.38
N SER A 283 -1.36 -28.96 7.83
CA SER A 283 -0.18 -29.50 8.52
C SER A 283 0.50 -28.53 9.48
N GLY A 284 0.14 -27.24 9.47
CA GLY A 284 0.76 -26.18 10.26
C GLY A 284 2.10 -25.67 9.71
N GLU A 285 2.51 -26.09 8.51
CA GLU A 285 3.74 -25.62 7.86
C GLU A 285 3.59 -24.23 7.22
N MET A 286 2.36 -23.83 6.90
CA MET A 286 1.98 -22.50 6.41
C MET A 286 0.93 -21.87 7.30
N HIS A 287 1.15 -20.61 7.70
CA HIS A 287 0.17 -19.85 8.47
C HIS A 287 -0.99 -19.38 7.59
N GLY A 288 -2.22 -19.74 7.95
CA GLY A 288 -3.46 -19.35 7.25
C GLY A 288 -3.92 -17.90 7.50
N GLY A 289 -3.25 -17.18 8.41
CA GLY A 289 -3.63 -15.84 8.86
C GLY A 289 -4.33 -15.89 10.23
N ASP A 290 -4.13 -14.88 11.07
CA ASP A 290 -4.79 -14.81 12.38
C ASP A 290 -6.32 -14.69 12.20
N HIS A 291 -6.74 -14.03 11.12
CA HIS A 291 -8.09 -14.04 10.60
C HIS A 291 -8.12 -14.80 9.26
N PRO A 292 -8.38 -16.13 9.26
CA PRO A 292 -8.12 -17.00 8.10
C PRO A 292 -8.92 -16.67 6.84
N TYR A 293 -10.01 -15.93 6.95
CA TYR A 293 -10.85 -15.53 5.82
C TYR A 293 -10.73 -14.03 5.48
N SER A 294 -9.85 -13.30 6.17
CA SER A 294 -9.65 -11.87 5.91
C SER A 294 -8.93 -11.61 4.58
N LEU A 295 -9.12 -10.40 4.04
CA LEU A 295 -8.49 -9.97 2.79
C LEU A 295 -6.96 -9.93 2.90
N PHE A 296 -6.42 -9.36 3.98
CA PHE A 296 -4.99 -9.09 4.07
C PHE A 296 -4.16 -10.23 4.67
N GLU A 297 -4.74 -11.09 5.51
CA GLU A 297 -3.99 -12.18 6.18
C GLU A 297 -4.35 -13.55 5.62
N GLY A 298 -5.58 -13.72 5.16
CA GLY A 298 -6.20 -15.02 4.91
C GLY A 298 -6.50 -15.34 3.45
N LEU A 299 -7.43 -16.29 3.29
CA LEU A 299 -7.78 -16.91 2.00
C LEU A 299 -8.50 -15.95 1.05
N ALA A 300 -9.18 -14.91 1.53
CA ALA A 300 -9.80 -13.93 0.63
C ALA A 300 -8.73 -13.21 -0.22
N GLY A 301 -7.56 -12.92 0.37
CA GLY A 301 -6.42 -12.38 -0.35
C GLY A 301 -5.85 -13.30 -1.42
N MET A 302 -5.82 -14.61 -1.13
CA MET A 302 -5.44 -15.64 -2.10
C MET A 302 -6.43 -15.68 -3.28
N CYS A 303 -7.73 -15.62 -3.00
CA CYS A 303 -8.75 -15.53 -4.04
C CYS A 303 -8.56 -14.30 -4.92
N CYS A 304 -8.23 -13.13 -4.34
CA CYS A 304 -7.93 -11.92 -5.12
C CYS A 304 -6.79 -12.17 -6.12
N LEU A 305 -5.67 -12.77 -5.69
CA LEU A 305 -4.57 -13.09 -6.62
C LEU A 305 -5.05 -13.99 -7.77
N TRP A 306 -5.81 -15.05 -7.49
CA TRP A 306 -6.31 -15.95 -8.53
C TRP A 306 -7.27 -15.27 -9.51
N LEU A 307 -8.18 -14.44 -9.01
CA LEU A 307 -9.07 -13.66 -9.87
C LEU A 307 -8.27 -12.71 -10.77
N ASP A 308 -7.29 -12.01 -10.22
CA ASP A 308 -6.44 -11.08 -10.98
C ASP A 308 -5.51 -11.79 -11.98
N LEU A 309 -5.12 -13.04 -11.72
CA LEU A 309 -4.38 -13.87 -12.68
C LEU A 309 -5.20 -14.21 -13.93
N THR A 310 -6.53 -14.12 -13.90
CA THR A 310 -7.38 -14.31 -15.09
C THR A 310 -7.33 -13.13 -16.05
N ASN A 311 -7.01 -11.93 -15.55
CA ASN A 311 -6.77 -10.73 -16.36
C ASN A 311 -5.55 -9.94 -15.86
N PRO A 312 -4.32 -10.42 -16.15
CA PRO A 312 -3.09 -9.87 -15.57
C PRO A 312 -2.83 -8.40 -15.91
N VAL A 313 -3.37 -7.89 -17.01
CA VAL A 313 -3.21 -6.50 -17.44
C VAL A 313 -4.02 -5.54 -16.56
N SER A 314 -5.20 -5.98 -16.10
CA SER A 314 -6.03 -5.21 -15.18
C SER A 314 -5.70 -5.44 -13.69
N ALA A 315 -4.89 -6.45 -13.36
CA ALA A 315 -4.59 -6.81 -11.99
C ALA A 315 -4.02 -5.64 -11.17
N ARG A 316 -4.43 -5.49 -9.91
CA ARG A 316 -3.98 -4.43 -8.99
C ARG A 316 -3.93 -4.98 -7.57
N PHE A 317 -2.81 -4.81 -6.88
CA PHE A 317 -2.70 -5.16 -5.45
C PHE A 317 -3.81 -4.42 -4.67
N PRO A 318 -4.76 -5.15 -4.02
CA PRO A 318 -5.89 -4.53 -3.35
C PRO A 318 -5.47 -3.58 -2.24
N GLY A 319 -6.01 -2.35 -2.23
CA GLY A 319 -5.67 -1.36 -1.21
C GLY A 319 -4.29 -0.73 -1.36
N TYR A 320 -3.60 -0.95 -2.48
CA TYR A 320 -2.30 -0.34 -2.75
C TYR A 320 -2.20 0.21 -4.18
N GLU A 321 -2.27 -0.63 -5.21
CA GLU A 321 -2.24 -0.12 -6.59
C GLU A 321 -3.60 0.46 -7.00
N ILE A 322 -3.58 1.57 -7.75
CA ILE A 322 -4.78 2.28 -8.23
C ILE A 322 -5.20 1.84 -9.63
#